data_AF-A0A931K8Y3-F1
#
_entry.id   AF-A0A931K8Y3-F1
#
_cell.length_a   1.000
_cell.length_b   1.000
_cell.length_c   1.000
_cell.angle_alpha   90.00
_cell.angle_beta   90.00
_cell.angle_gamma   90.00
#
_symmetry.space_group_name_H-M   'P 1'
#
loop_
_entity.id
_entity.type
_entity.pdbx_description
1 polymer ?
#
loop_
_entity_poly.entity_id
_entity_poly.type
_entity_poly.pdbx_seq_one_letter_code
_entity_poly.pdbx_strand_id
1 'polypeptide(L)'
;MALGLSDIKGILDHWAVWREMRENAAKVPELEARIATLEDRLNKAPGQACPACGALEFRTEKSVPHATLGRLGATNRHLKCGACGHSEVKLETPK
;
A
#
# COMPACT_ATOMS: atom_id res chain seq x y z
N MET A 1 49.17 -9.34 -21.56
CA MET A 1 48.51 -8.12 -22.08
C MET A 1 47.54 -7.67 -21.01
N ALA A 2 47.90 -6.65 -20.22
CA ALA A 2 47.04 -6.18 -19.14
C ALA A 2 45.95 -5.29 -19.74
N LEU A 3 44.69 -5.72 -19.64
CA LEU A 3 43.54 -4.87 -19.98
C LEU A 3 43.53 -3.69 -19.00
N GLY A 4 43.64 -2.48 -19.54
CA GLY A 4 43.55 -1.25 -18.74
C GLY A 4 42.12 -1.05 -18.25
N LEU A 5 41.95 -0.36 -17.12
CA LEU A 5 40.62 -0.04 -16.57
C LEU A 5 39.72 0.70 -17.59
N SER A 6 40.33 1.49 -18.47
CA SER A 6 39.68 2.20 -19.57
C SER A 6 39.10 1.24 -20.63
N ASP A 7 39.80 0.15 -20.94
CA ASP A 7 39.38 -0.82 -21.96
C ASP A 7 38.19 -1.65 -21.44
N ILE A 8 38.23 -2.01 -20.15
CA ILE A 8 37.15 -2.73 -19.48
C ILE A 8 35.87 -1.87 -19.45
N LYS A 9 36.01 -0.56 -19.18
CA LYS A 9 34.86 0.37 -19.21
C LYS A 9 34.24 0.46 -20.60
N GLY A 10 35.06 0.56 -21.65
CA GLY A 10 34.58 0.58 -23.04
C GLY A 10 33.82 -0.69 -23.41
N ILE A 11 34.33 -1.87 -23.03
CA ILE A 11 33.66 -3.16 -23.28
C ILE A 11 32.30 -3.22 -22.56
N LEU A 12 32.25 -2.80 -21.30
CA LEU A 12 31.02 -2.76 -20.52
C LEU A 12 29.98 -1.80 -21.11
N ASP A 13 30.40 -0.65 -21.64
CA ASP A 13 29.48 0.33 -22.24
C ASP A 13 28.75 -0.19 -23.49
N HIS A 14 29.35 -1.15 -24.21
CA HIS A 14 28.73 -1.80 -25.37
C HIS A 14 27.80 -2.96 -25.02
N TRP A 15 27.92 -3.50 -23.80
CA TRP A 15 27.11 -4.63 -23.35
C TRP A 15 25.70 -4.17 -22.96
N ALA A 16 24.69 -4.71 -23.64
CA ALA A 16 23.29 -4.31 -23.43
C ALA A 16 22.83 -4.48 -21.98
N VAL A 17 23.23 -5.59 -21.34
CA VAL A 17 22.92 -5.89 -19.94
C VAL A 17 23.49 -4.82 -18.99
N TRP A 18 24.70 -4.34 -19.25
CA TRP A 18 25.33 -3.30 -18.41
C TRP A 18 24.63 -1.94 -18.54
N ARG A 19 24.16 -1.58 -19.73
CA ARG A 19 23.32 -0.38 -19.93
C ARG A 19 22.01 -0.49 -19.18
N GLU A 20 21.29 -1.59 -19.34
CA GLU A 20 20.02 -1.84 -18.66
C GLU A 20 20.18 -1.82 -17.13
N MET A 21 21.26 -2.43 -16.61
CA MET A 21 21.57 -2.42 -15.18
C MET A 21 21.79 -1.00 -14.65
N ARG A 22 22.51 -0.13 -15.39
CA ARG A 22 22.69 1.27 -15.00
C ARG A 22 21.39 2.07 -15.04
N GLU A 23 20.58 1.87 -16.06
CA GLU A 23 19.28 2.52 -16.17
C GLU A 23 18.35 2.11 -15.02
N ASN A 24 18.33 0.82 -14.68
CA ASN A 24 17.53 0.33 -13.57
C ASN A 24 18.08 0.80 -12.22
N ALA A 25 19.41 0.83 -12.03
CA ALA A 25 20.03 1.39 -10.83
C ALA A 25 19.66 2.86 -10.62
N ALA A 26 19.52 3.64 -11.69
CA ALA A 26 19.07 5.03 -11.61
C ALA A 26 17.58 5.17 -11.18
N LYS A 27 16.74 4.17 -11.46
CA LYS A 27 15.31 4.15 -11.07
C LYS A 27 15.08 3.74 -9.62
N VAL A 28 16.00 2.97 -9.02
CA VAL A 28 15.87 2.51 -7.62
C VAL A 28 15.60 3.66 -6.63
N PRO A 29 16.39 4.74 -6.58
CA PRO A 29 16.14 5.83 -5.62
C PRO A 29 14.82 6.57 -5.87
N GLU A 30 14.39 6.70 -7.13
CA GLU A 30 13.08 7.28 -7.46
C GLU A 30 11.94 6.42 -6.92
N LEU A 31 12.03 5.10 -7.11
CA LEU A 31 11.03 4.16 -6.62
C LEU A 31 10.99 4.12 -5.09
N GLU A 32 12.14 4.13 -4.42
CA GLU A 32 12.24 4.21 -2.97
C GLU A 32 11.55 5.48 -2.42
N ALA A 33 11.81 6.64 -3.02
CA ALA A 33 11.17 7.90 -2.64
C ALA A 33 9.64 7.88 -2.84
N ARG A 34 9.18 7.25 -3.93
CA ARG A 34 7.75 7.08 -4.22
C ARG A 34 7.08 6.14 -3.22
N ILE A 35 7.72 5.03 -2.87
CA ILE A 35 7.23 4.08 -1.85
C ILE A 35 7.11 4.79 -0.51
N ALA A 36 8.17 5.46 -0.04
CA ALA A 36 8.15 6.19 1.22
C ALA A 36 7.02 7.25 1.28
N THR A 37 6.77 7.94 0.17
CA THR A 37 5.65 8.90 0.05
C THR A 37 4.29 8.22 0.14
N LEU A 38 4.12 7.06 -0.49
CA LEU A 38 2.87 6.29 -0.43
C LEU A 38 2.62 5.72 0.97
N GLU A 39 3.66 5.23 1.63
CA GLU A 39 3.61 4.74 3.00
C GLU A 39 3.25 5.86 3.99
N ASP A 40 3.88 7.04 3.88
CA ASP A 40 3.52 8.21 4.70
C ASP A 40 2.05 8.62 4.50
N ARG A 41 1.55 8.58 3.26
CA ARG A 41 0.14 8.88 2.97
C ARG A 41 -0.81 7.86 3.60
N LEU A 42 -0.46 6.58 3.63
CA LEU A 42 -1.26 5.55 4.29
C LEU A 42 -1.27 5.73 5.81
N ASN A 43 -0.15 6.16 6.40
CA ASN A 43 -0.02 6.39 7.84
C ASN A 43 -0.83 7.58 8.37
N LYS A 44 -1.28 8.53 7.53
CA LYS A 44 -2.04 9.70 7.96
C LYS A 44 -3.48 9.42 8.40
N ALA A 45 -4.05 8.30 7.98
CA ALA A 45 -5.39 7.88 8.36
C ALA A 45 -5.41 6.37 8.62
N PRO A 46 -4.79 5.91 9.74
CA PRO A 46 -4.86 4.51 10.11
C PRO A 46 -6.32 4.13 10.35
N GLY A 47 -6.70 2.92 9.92
CA GLY A 47 -8.00 2.36 10.24
C GLY A 47 -8.11 2.08 11.75
N GLN A 48 -9.25 1.55 12.17
CA GLN A 48 -9.39 1.05 13.53
C GLN A 48 -8.50 -0.19 13.71
N ALA A 49 -8.15 -0.50 14.96
CA ALA A 49 -7.50 -1.76 15.29
C ALA A 49 -8.45 -2.92 14.99
N CYS A 50 -7.97 -3.88 14.20
CA CYS A 50 -8.74 -5.08 13.88
C CYS A 50 -8.88 -5.96 15.14
N PRO A 51 -10.10 -6.40 15.49
CA PRO A 51 -10.30 -7.26 16.66
C PRO A 51 -9.68 -8.66 16.51
N ALA A 52 -9.38 -9.10 15.27
CA ALA A 52 -8.81 -10.41 15.00
C ALA A 52 -7.27 -10.42 14.97
N CYS A 53 -6.63 -9.45 14.31
CA CYS A 53 -5.17 -9.44 14.12
C CYS A 53 -4.45 -8.22 14.72
N GLY A 54 -5.17 -7.23 15.25
CA GLY A 54 -4.58 -6.02 15.84
C GLY A 54 -4.06 -4.98 14.84
N ALA A 55 -4.05 -5.26 13.54
CA ALA A 55 -3.61 -4.30 12.53
C ALA A 55 -4.56 -3.09 12.44
N LEU A 56 -4.01 -1.89 12.23
CA LEU A 56 -4.75 -0.63 12.04
C LEU A 56 -5.31 -0.48 10.61
N GLU A 57 -5.90 -1.55 10.10
CA GLU A 57 -6.46 -1.62 8.75
C GLU A 57 -7.96 -1.95 8.73
N PHE A 58 -8.64 -1.87 9.87
CA PHE A 58 -10.07 -2.14 9.95
C PHE A 58 -10.87 -0.90 9.55
N ARG A 59 -11.53 -0.95 8.39
CA ARG A 59 -12.20 0.19 7.76
C ARG A 59 -13.60 -0.18 7.27
N THR A 60 -14.50 0.80 7.22
CA THR A 60 -15.84 0.62 6.66
C THR A 60 -15.75 0.48 5.13
N GLU A 61 -16.22 -0.65 4.59
CA GLU A 61 -16.34 -0.86 3.15
C GLU A 61 -17.66 -0.31 2.61
N LYS A 62 -18.75 -0.50 3.36
CA LYS A 62 -20.08 -0.03 2.97
C LYS A 62 -20.95 0.29 4.18
N SER A 63 -21.85 1.25 3.99
CA SER A 63 -22.86 1.62 4.97
C SER A 63 -24.24 1.49 4.32
N VAL A 64 -25.14 0.73 4.94
CA VAL A 64 -26.50 0.51 4.43
C VAL A 64 -27.53 0.77 5.53
N PRO A 65 -28.71 1.32 5.22
CA PRO A 65 -29.77 1.49 6.22
C PRO A 65 -30.15 0.15 6.86
N HIS A 66 -30.39 0.14 8.17
CA HIS A 66 -30.86 -1.07 8.86
C HIS A 66 -32.26 -1.46 8.33
N ALA A 67 -32.52 -2.76 8.12
CA ALA A 67 -33.75 -3.23 7.47
C ALA A 67 -35.03 -2.74 8.18
N THR A 68 -35.04 -2.78 9.51
CA THR A 68 -36.21 -2.42 10.34
C THR A 68 -36.10 -1.00 10.91
N LEU A 69 -34.89 -0.56 11.23
CA LEU A 69 -34.63 0.66 11.99
C LEU A 69 -34.03 1.78 11.11
N GLY A 70 -33.85 1.53 9.81
CA GLY A 70 -33.29 2.50 8.88
C GLY A 70 -34.15 3.75 8.73
N ARG A 71 -35.48 3.61 8.85
CA ARG A 71 -36.40 4.76 8.89
C ARG A 71 -36.17 5.67 10.10
N LEU A 72 -35.62 5.13 11.18
CA LEU A 72 -35.26 5.86 12.39
C LEU A 72 -33.78 6.33 12.36
N GLY A 73 -33.10 6.22 11.21
CA GLY A 73 -31.72 6.66 11.01
C GLY A 73 -30.64 5.62 11.37
N ALA A 74 -31.02 4.41 11.78
CA ALA A 74 -30.04 3.37 12.12
C ALA A 74 -29.37 2.79 10.85
N THR A 75 -28.05 2.62 10.90
CA THR A 75 -27.23 2.20 9.75
C THR A 75 -26.36 1.00 10.11
N ASN A 76 -26.30 0.01 9.23
CA ASN A 76 -25.33 -1.08 9.29
C ASN A 76 -24.05 -0.70 8.56
N ARG A 77 -22.95 -0.56 9.31
CA ARG A 77 -21.62 -0.41 8.74
C ARG A 77 -20.96 -1.77 8.61
N HIS A 78 -20.59 -2.12 7.38
CA HIS A 78 -19.79 -3.30 7.11
C HIS A 78 -18.33 -2.89 7.15
N LEU A 79 -17.59 -3.42 8.11
CA LEU A 79 -16.16 -3.20 8.26
C LEU A 79 -15.39 -4.41 7.75
N LYS A 80 -14.22 -4.16 7.17
CA LYS A 80 -13.27 -5.19 6.77
C LYS A 80 -11.84 -4.77 7.06
N CYS A 81 -11.02 -5.74 7.44
CA CYS A 81 -9.59 -5.56 7.66
C CYS A 81 -8.83 -5.80 6.35
N GLY A 82 -7.98 -4.85 5.95
CA GLY A 82 -7.06 -5.01 4.82
C GLY A 82 -6.04 -6.14 5.02
N ALA A 83 -5.47 -6.26 6.23
CA ALA A 83 -4.40 -7.20 6.52
C ALA A 83 -4.83 -8.68 6.58
N CYS A 84 -5.91 -9.00 7.32
CA CYS A 84 -6.32 -10.39 7.56
C CYS A 84 -7.65 -10.77 6.90
N GLY A 85 -8.35 -9.81 6.28
CA GLY A 85 -9.64 -10.05 5.62
C GLY A 85 -10.83 -10.21 6.55
N HIS A 86 -10.65 -10.17 7.88
CA HIS A 86 -11.73 -10.23 8.85
C HIS A 86 -12.80 -9.16 8.57
N SER A 87 -14.08 -9.54 8.65
CA SER A 87 -15.22 -8.66 8.39
C SER A 87 -16.26 -8.72 9.50
N GLU A 88 -16.88 -7.58 9.78
CA GLU A 88 -17.93 -7.44 10.80
C GLU A 88 -19.01 -6.46 10.31
N VAL A 89 -20.22 -6.59 10.84
CA VAL A 89 -21.30 -5.63 10.62
C VAL A 89 -21.67 -5.00 11.94
N LYS A 90 -21.49 -3.68 12.04
CA LYS A 90 -21.82 -2.90 13.25
C LYS A 90 -23.04 -2.03 13.01
N LEU A 91 -24.01 -2.13 13.91
CA LEU A 91 -25.15 -1.22 13.95
C LEU A 91 -24.72 0.11 14.56
N GLU A 92 -24.94 1.20 13.85
CA GLU A 92 -24.82 2.55 14.36
C GLU A 92 -26.19 3.20 14.41
N THR A 93 -26.55 3.69 15.60
CA THR A 93 -27.74 4.50 15.83
C THR A 93 -27.37 5.99 15.69
N PRO A 94 -28.29 6.83 15.21
CA PRO A 94 -28.07 8.27 15.18
C PRO A 94 -27.87 8.81 16.61
N LYS A 95 -27.06 9.87 16.74
CA LYS A 95 -26.80 10.56 18.02
C LYS A 95 -27.97 11.44 18.43
#